data_AF-A0A963EYA6-F1
#
_entry.id   AF-A0A963EYA6-F1
#
_cell.length_a   1.000
_cell.length_b   1.000
_cell.length_c   1.000
_cell.angle_alpha   90.00
_cell.angle_beta   90.00
_cell.angle_gamma   90.00
#
_symmetry.space_group_name_H-M   'P 1'
#
loop_
_entity.id
_entity.type
_entity.pdbx_description
1 polymer ?
#
loop_
_entity_poly.entity_id
_entity_poly.type
_entity_poly.pdbx_seq_one_letter_code
_entity_poly.pdbx_strand_id
1 'polypeptide(L)'
;MGATEFKVQLLLTGNEIMSGDTVDSNSALIARRLAELDIGVYRKVTVGDDRDLLARELSSMAEQADLLIVNGGLGPTIDDLTAEVLAQVTGVGVAEHPEAVAHLQQWCAGRRLALNAANMKQALLPAGADIIANTIGSAVGFELQVGKCRVICTPGVPGELAAMLDLIVADLARRLQRPAQRSILRLQTFGLGESSAQQMISDAIPDWPPEVELGFRAGAPQLEIKLSVSNSAALAARQHCRERLEQLFGDHIIGEGDCLLAERVLQLLRERGATLTTAESCTGGLIASMLTRIPGSSDAFHAGFVTYANAVKHSVLGVDEAVLASDGAVSEPVVRQMALGALQRAGADYAIAVSGIAGPDGGTPDKPVGTVWLAWGSRDDLRSLCLRWPVERTLFQTMVAAAGLDMIRRLLLGLDS
;
A
#
# COMPACT_ATOMS: atom_id res chain seq x y z
N MET A 1 10.72 -4.44 42.83
CA MET A 1 11.26 -3.18 42.26
C MET A 1 10.71 -3.09 40.85
N GLY A 2 9.74 -2.21 40.61
CA GLY A 2 9.06 -2.12 39.30
C GLY A 2 10.05 -1.70 38.23
N ALA A 3 10.04 -2.38 37.08
CA ALA A 3 10.82 -1.96 35.93
C ALA A 3 10.43 -0.52 35.59
N THR A 4 11.40 0.38 35.56
CA THR A 4 11.21 1.74 35.01
C THR A 4 10.70 1.61 33.58
N GLU A 5 9.52 2.14 33.32
CA GLU A 5 8.86 2.18 32.02
C GLU A 5 9.77 2.89 31.00
N PHE A 6 10.06 2.24 29.85
CA PHE A 6 10.89 2.80 28.78
C PHE A 6 10.16 3.96 28.10
N LYS A 7 10.62 5.19 28.31
CA LYS A 7 9.92 6.41 27.88
C LYS A 7 10.35 6.84 26.50
N VAL A 8 9.42 6.77 25.55
CA VAL A 8 9.60 7.31 24.19
C VAL A 8 8.87 8.63 24.02
N GLN A 9 9.55 9.62 23.44
CA GLN A 9 8.95 10.90 23.06
C GLN A 9 9.20 11.20 21.57
N LEU A 10 8.32 12.00 20.96
CA LEU A 10 8.44 12.42 19.56
C LEU A 10 8.49 13.95 19.46
N LEU A 11 9.47 14.47 18.75
CA LEU A 11 9.55 15.87 18.34
C LEU A 11 9.36 15.95 16.82
N LEU A 12 8.32 16.62 16.36
CA LEU A 12 8.05 16.83 14.95
C LEU A 12 8.34 18.28 14.57
N THR A 13 8.95 18.48 13.42
CA THR A 13 9.23 19.81 12.85
C THR A 13 8.67 19.92 11.44
N GLY A 14 8.12 21.09 11.12
CA GLY A 14 7.61 21.41 9.79
C GLY A 14 6.51 22.46 9.87
N ASN A 15 6.73 23.61 9.23
CA ASN A 15 5.74 24.69 9.17
C ASN A 15 4.41 24.26 8.52
N GLU A 16 4.45 23.33 7.57
CA GLU A 16 3.28 22.75 6.90
C GLU A 16 2.40 21.88 7.81
N ILE A 17 3.00 21.30 8.87
CA ILE A 17 2.25 20.58 9.90
C ILE A 17 1.57 21.60 10.82
N MET A 18 2.26 22.71 11.13
CA MET A 18 1.72 23.79 11.94
C MET A 18 0.58 24.56 11.24
N SER A 19 0.64 24.73 9.91
CA SER A 19 -0.41 25.36 9.11
C SER A 19 -1.60 24.43 8.85
N GLY A 20 -1.42 23.11 8.97
CA GLY A 20 -2.42 22.11 8.66
C GLY A 20 -2.51 21.74 7.17
N ASP A 21 -1.57 22.21 6.34
CA ASP A 21 -1.46 21.82 4.93
C ASP A 21 -1.13 20.33 4.78
N THR A 22 -0.42 19.78 5.77
CA THR A 22 -0.11 18.35 5.88
C THR A 22 -0.63 17.78 7.18
N VAL A 23 -1.39 16.69 7.10
CA VAL A 23 -1.78 15.91 8.28
C VAL A 23 -0.58 15.11 8.79
N ASP A 24 -0.27 15.23 10.08
CA ASP A 24 0.75 14.41 10.74
C ASP A 24 0.34 12.93 10.77
N SER A 25 0.70 12.21 9.72
CA SER A 25 0.58 10.76 9.62
C SER A 25 1.81 10.02 10.15
N ASN A 26 2.96 10.71 10.26
CA ASN A 26 4.23 10.14 10.67
C ASN A 26 4.23 9.77 12.15
N SER A 27 3.72 10.62 13.03
CA SER A 27 3.64 10.29 14.46
C SER A 27 2.70 9.13 14.74
N ALA A 28 1.67 8.94 13.91
CA ALA A 28 0.77 7.80 13.97
C ALA A 28 1.48 6.51 13.49
N LEU A 29 2.29 6.61 12.43
CA LEU A 29 3.10 5.49 11.93
C LEU A 29 4.14 5.05 12.96
N ILE A 30 4.92 5.99 13.53
CA ILE A 30 5.93 5.70 14.55
C ILE A 30 5.28 5.00 15.76
N ALA A 31 4.18 5.55 16.28
CA ALA A 31 3.47 4.96 17.41
C ALA A 31 2.98 3.53 17.12
N ARG A 32 2.46 3.28 15.91
CA ARG A 32 2.01 1.95 15.50
C ARG A 32 3.16 0.94 15.45
N ARG A 33 4.31 1.35 14.92
CA ARG A 33 5.50 0.48 14.80
C ARG A 33 6.14 0.19 16.16
N LEU A 34 6.23 1.18 17.05
CA LEU A 34 6.73 0.95 18.41
C LEU A 34 5.80 0.07 19.26
N ALA A 35 4.48 0.14 19.03
CA ALA A 35 3.52 -0.73 19.69
C ALA A 35 3.72 -2.23 19.37
N GLU A 36 4.45 -2.58 18.31
CA GLU A 36 4.83 -3.97 18.02
C GLU A 36 5.74 -4.55 19.13
N LEU A 37 6.51 -3.69 19.80
CA LEU A 37 7.40 -4.03 20.92
C LEU A 37 6.78 -3.77 22.29
N ASP A 38 5.46 -3.48 22.34
CA ASP A 38 4.76 -3.07 23.55
C ASP A 38 5.42 -1.82 24.18
N ILE A 39 5.71 -0.84 23.32
CA ILE A 39 6.26 0.47 23.68
C ILE A 39 5.27 1.55 23.22
N GLY A 40 4.75 2.31 24.18
CA GLY A 40 3.91 3.48 23.93
C GLY A 40 4.72 4.74 23.71
N VAL A 41 4.16 5.68 22.94
CA VAL A 41 4.68 7.04 22.87
C VAL A 41 4.09 7.85 24.03
N TYR A 42 4.95 8.33 24.92
CA TYR A 42 4.55 9.04 26.14
C TYR A 42 4.15 10.50 25.87
N ARG A 43 4.92 11.21 25.05
CA ARG A 43 4.71 12.62 24.72
C ARG A 43 5.06 12.88 23.26
N LYS A 44 4.25 13.72 22.60
CA LYS A 44 4.50 14.25 21.26
C LYS A 44 4.49 15.77 21.32
N VAL A 45 5.40 16.41 20.61
CA VAL A 45 5.47 17.85 20.43
C VAL A 45 5.70 18.14 18.96
N THR A 46 4.92 19.07 18.40
CA THR A 46 5.11 19.58 17.04
C THR A 46 5.43 21.06 17.15
N VAL A 47 6.49 21.48 16.47
CA VAL A 47 6.89 22.89 16.39
C VAL A 47 7.17 23.26 14.93
N GLY A 48 7.12 24.56 14.62
CA GLY A 48 7.61 25.06 13.34
C GLY A 48 9.13 25.06 13.27
N ASP A 49 9.67 25.40 12.11
CA ASP A 49 11.12 25.40 11.83
C ASP A 49 11.82 26.62 12.44
N ASP A 50 11.82 26.68 13.78
CA ASP A 50 12.48 27.70 14.60
C ASP A 50 13.61 27.06 15.40
N ARG A 51 14.85 27.49 15.11
CA ARG A 51 16.07 26.89 15.68
C ARG A 51 16.08 26.91 17.21
N ASP A 52 15.73 28.04 17.83
CA ASP A 52 15.83 28.21 19.28
C ASP A 52 14.70 27.47 20.01
N LEU A 53 13.52 27.40 19.41
CA LEU A 53 12.42 26.59 19.92
C LEU A 53 12.72 25.10 19.81
N LEU A 54 13.22 24.64 18.66
CA LEU A 54 13.63 23.25 18.44
C LEU A 54 14.71 22.83 19.43
N ALA A 55 15.74 23.65 19.64
CA ALA A 55 16.81 23.34 20.60
C ALA A 55 16.28 23.22 22.04
N ARG A 56 15.38 24.13 22.46
CA ARG A 56 14.77 24.09 23.78
C ARG A 56 13.90 22.85 23.99
N GLU A 57 13.03 22.53 23.04
CA GLU A 57 12.18 21.34 23.14
C GLU A 57 13.01 20.05 23.08
N LEU A 58 13.99 19.95 22.17
CA LEU A 58 14.87 18.78 22.07
C LEU A 58 15.59 18.52 23.39
N SER A 59 16.24 19.55 23.97
CA SER A 59 16.93 19.43 25.26
C SER A 59 15.99 18.99 26.38
N SER A 60 14.84 19.65 26.52
CA SER A 60 13.84 19.37 27.56
C SER A 60 13.27 17.95 27.45
N MET A 61 12.97 17.50 26.23
CA MET A 61 12.42 16.17 25.98
C MET A 61 13.47 15.07 26.21
N ALA A 62 14.72 15.31 25.78
CA ALA A 62 15.82 14.37 25.98
C ALA A 62 16.14 14.13 27.47
N GLU A 63 16.00 15.13 28.34
CA GLU A 63 16.20 14.93 29.80
C GLU A 63 15.22 13.91 30.41
N GLN A 64 14.02 13.80 29.83
CA GLN A 64 12.89 13.05 30.39
C GLN A 64 12.59 11.74 29.64
N ALA A 65 13.32 11.46 28.56
CA ALA A 65 13.12 10.29 27.70
C ALA A 65 14.29 9.30 27.78
N ASP A 66 14.02 8.04 27.48
CA ASP A 66 15.06 7.05 27.15
C ASP A 66 15.34 7.07 25.65
N LEU A 67 14.31 7.36 24.84
CA LEU A 67 14.37 7.53 23.39
C LEU A 67 13.57 8.76 22.95
N LEU A 68 14.20 9.64 22.17
CA LEU A 68 13.55 10.74 21.48
C LEU A 68 13.68 10.51 19.97
N ILE A 69 12.57 10.47 19.25
CA ILE A 69 12.59 10.45 17.78
C ILE A 69 12.22 11.86 17.29
N VAL A 70 13.15 12.49 16.58
CA VAL A 70 12.92 13.73 15.85
C VAL A 70 12.53 13.40 14.42
N ASN A 71 11.39 13.89 13.95
CA ASN A 71 10.92 13.67 12.58
C ASN A 71 10.78 14.98 11.82
N GLY A 72 11.45 15.07 10.66
CA GLY A 72 11.51 16.28 9.83
C GLY A 72 12.84 17.03 9.95
N GLY A 73 13.03 18.01 9.06
CA GLY A 73 14.19 18.92 9.09
C GLY A 73 15.53 18.31 8.67
N LEU A 74 15.53 17.25 7.85
CA LEU A 74 16.74 16.57 7.33
C LEU A 74 17.01 16.85 5.84
N GLY A 75 16.15 17.61 5.19
CA GLY A 75 16.27 17.94 3.78
C GLY A 75 17.45 18.90 3.49
N PRO A 76 17.54 19.32 2.22
CA PRO A 76 18.61 20.19 1.75
C PRO A 76 18.31 21.70 1.92
N THR A 77 17.13 22.09 2.39
CA THR A 77 16.69 23.49 2.39
C THR A 77 17.10 24.22 3.66
N ILE A 78 16.99 25.55 3.69
CA ILE A 78 17.52 26.38 4.80
C ILE A 78 16.76 26.20 6.11
N ASP A 79 15.50 25.79 6.02
CA ASP A 79 14.58 25.45 7.09
C ASP A 79 14.78 24.03 7.64
N ASP A 80 15.61 23.19 6.99
CA ASP A 80 16.03 21.91 7.55
C ASP A 80 17.10 22.09 8.65
N LEU A 81 16.66 22.20 9.89
CA LEU A 81 17.51 22.62 11.02
C LEU A 81 17.92 21.48 11.97
N THR A 82 17.41 20.26 11.81
CA THR A 82 17.50 19.21 12.84
C THR A 82 18.95 18.81 13.19
N ALA A 83 19.83 18.67 12.19
CA ALA A 83 21.24 18.35 12.42
C ALA A 83 21.98 19.45 13.19
N GLU A 84 21.75 20.71 12.81
CA GLU A 84 22.35 21.89 13.45
C GLU A 84 21.86 22.06 14.89
N VAL A 85 20.57 21.84 15.12
CA VAL A 85 19.95 21.90 16.44
C VAL A 85 20.49 20.80 17.35
N LEU A 86 20.61 19.56 16.88
CA LEU A 86 21.16 18.47 17.71
C LEU A 86 22.63 18.72 18.07
N ALA A 87 23.42 19.25 17.12
CA ALA A 87 24.80 19.65 17.38
C ALA A 87 24.88 20.77 18.44
N GLN A 88 24.01 21.78 18.35
CA GLN A 88 23.90 22.83 19.37
C GLN A 88 23.58 22.27 20.76
N VAL A 89 22.60 21.36 20.88
CA VAL A 89 22.19 20.78 22.17
C VAL A 89 23.29 19.89 22.76
N THR A 90 24.07 19.20 21.93
CA THR A 90 25.17 18.34 22.39
C THR A 90 26.50 19.07 22.56
N GLY A 91 26.59 20.33 22.13
CA GLY A 91 27.81 21.12 22.20
C GLY A 91 28.93 20.63 21.27
N VAL A 92 28.59 19.84 20.24
CA VAL A 92 29.53 19.37 19.22
C VAL A 92 29.42 20.21 17.95
N GLY A 93 30.45 20.19 17.12
CA GLY A 93 30.40 20.80 15.79
C GLY A 93 29.61 19.94 14.81
N VAL A 94 29.17 20.55 13.72
CA VAL A 94 28.67 19.84 12.53
C VAL A 94 29.83 19.65 11.56
N ALA A 95 29.99 18.44 11.02
CA ALA A 95 31.03 18.12 10.04
C ALA A 95 30.48 17.19 8.95
N GLU A 96 31.18 17.13 7.82
CA GLU A 96 30.87 16.17 6.77
C GLU A 96 31.04 14.72 7.29
N HIS A 97 29.96 13.95 7.23
CA HIS A 97 29.97 12.54 7.61
C HIS A 97 30.31 11.67 6.39
N PRO A 98 31.42 10.90 6.38
CA PRO A 98 31.87 10.17 5.19
C PRO A 98 30.81 9.24 4.57
N GLU A 99 30.07 8.51 5.42
CA GLU A 99 29.01 7.61 4.94
C GLU A 99 27.80 8.37 4.36
N ALA A 100 27.46 9.54 4.90
CA ALA A 100 26.37 10.36 4.39
C ALA A 100 26.75 10.98 3.03
N VAL A 101 28.02 11.39 2.88
CA VAL A 101 28.57 11.87 1.60
C VAL A 101 28.53 10.75 0.56
N ALA A 102 28.99 9.54 0.91
CA ALA A 102 28.95 8.38 0.02
C ALA A 102 27.51 8.02 -0.40
N HIS A 103 26.57 8.05 0.55
CA HIS A 103 25.14 7.85 0.28
C HIS A 103 24.59 8.86 -0.73
N LEU A 104 24.85 10.15 -0.52
CA LEU A 104 24.41 11.20 -1.45
C LEU A 104 25.03 11.06 -2.84
N GLN A 105 26.32 10.74 -2.91
CA GLN A 105 27.00 10.49 -4.19
C GLN A 105 26.34 9.35 -4.95
N GLN A 106 26.05 8.22 -4.27
CA GLN A 106 25.35 7.09 -4.86
C GLN A 106 23.92 7.44 -5.27
N TRP A 107 23.19 8.16 -4.41
CA TRP A 107 21.81 8.58 -4.65
C TRP A 107 21.69 9.51 -5.86
N CYS A 108 22.60 10.50 -5.98
CA CYS A 108 22.70 11.40 -7.12
C CYS A 108 23.11 10.67 -8.40
N ALA A 109 24.12 9.79 -8.32
CA ALA A 109 24.60 9.02 -9.47
C ALA A 109 23.50 8.11 -10.04
N GLY A 110 22.73 7.43 -9.18
CA GLY A 110 21.58 6.60 -9.58
C GLY A 110 20.48 7.38 -10.30
N ARG A 111 20.38 8.70 -10.04
CA ARG A 111 19.41 9.62 -10.66
C ARG A 111 20.00 10.48 -11.78
N ARG A 112 21.28 10.30 -12.11
CA ARG A 112 22.03 11.14 -13.07
C ARG A 112 21.97 12.64 -12.73
N LEU A 113 21.94 12.95 -11.44
CA LEU A 113 21.98 14.33 -10.93
C LEU A 113 23.41 14.69 -10.54
N ALA A 114 23.80 15.94 -10.80
CA ALA A 114 25.04 16.47 -10.27
C ALA A 114 24.85 16.80 -8.78
N LEU A 115 25.81 16.36 -7.96
CA LEU A 115 25.84 16.71 -6.54
C LEU A 115 26.09 18.21 -6.39
N ASN A 116 25.25 18.89 -5.63
CA ASN A 116 25.35 20.32 -5.38
C ASN A 116 25.47 20.63 -3.88
N ALA A 117 25.75 21.90 -3.55
CA ALA A 117 25.95 22.33 -2.16
C ALA A 117 24.71 22.11 -1.27
N ALA A 118 23.49 22.25 -1.81
CA ALA A 118 22.27 22.01 -1.05
C ALA A 118 22.12 20.53 -0.68
N ASN A 119 22.45 19.60 -1.59
CA ASN A 119 22.51 18.19 -1.26
C ASN A 119 23.60 17.90 -0.23
N MET A 120 24.79 18.49 -0.38
CA MET A 120 25.89 18.29 0.57
C MET A 120 25.55 18.71 2.00
N LYS A 121 24.63 19.67 2.20
CA LYS A 121 24.10 20.02 3.52
C LYS A 121 23.59 18.77 4.26
N GLN A 122 22.98 17.83 3.56
CA GLN A 122 22.41 16.60 4.15
C GLN A 122 23.47 15.62 4.67
N ALA A 123 24.75 15.84 4.34
CA ALA A 123 25.88 15.10 4.89
C ALA A 123 26.60 15.84 6.03
N LEU A 124 26.18 17.07 6.35
CA LEU A 124 26.68 17.82 7.50
C LEU A 124 25.93 17.36 8.75
N LEU A 125 26.55 16.49 9.54
CA LEU A 125 25.95 15.88 10.73
C LEU A 125 26.72 16.26 12.01
N PRO A 126 26.08 16.18 13.19
CA PRO A 126 26.80 16.34 14.46
C PRO A 126 27.98 15.37 14.56
N ALA A 127 29.12 15.85 15.07
CA ALA A 127 30.29 15.00 15.26
C ALA A 127 29.97 13.83 16.20
N GLY A 128 30.30 12.60 15.77
CA GLY A 128 30.04 11.37 16.52
C GLY A 128 28.64 10.77 16.33
N ALA A 129 27.85 11.29 15.38
CA ALA A 129 26.57 10.69 15.02
C ALA A 129 26.75 9.36 14.27
N ASP A 130 25.94 8.36 14.61
CA ASP A 130 25.84 7.10 13.86
C ASP A 130 24.74 7.20 12.80
N ILE A 131 24.92 6.53 11.66
CA ILE A 131 23.98 6.60 10.53
C ILE A 131 22.85 5.59 10.67
N ILE A 132 21.63 6.03 10.33
CA ILE A 132 20.48 5.16 10.05
C ILE A 132 20.22 5.22 8.55
N ALA A 133 20.43 4.09 7.88
CA ALA A 133 20.35 4.02 6.43
C ALA A 133 18.96 4.40 5.90
N ASN A 134 18.93 5.24 4.86
CA ASN A 134 17.73 5.55 4.08
C ASN A 134 17.86 4.94 2.70
N THR A 135 17.07 3.91 2.38
CA THR A 135 17.22 3.17 1.11
C THR A 135 16.53 3.84 -0.09
N ILE A 136 15.72 4.87 0.13
CA ILE A 136 14.85 5.45 -0.90
C ILE A 136 15.06 6.97 -1.08
N GLY A 137 15.44 7.68 -0.03
CA GLY A 137 15.65 9.13 -0.01
C GLY A 137 17.12 9.57 -0.01
N SER A 138 17.33 10.89 -0.15
CA SER A 138 18.67 11.49 -0.17
C SER A 138 19.22 11.73 1.24
N ALA A 139 18.36 12.09 2.20
CA ALA A 139 18.75 12.34 3.59
C ALA A 139 18.90 11.01 4.34
N VAL A 140 20.10 10.69 4.81
CA VAL A 140 20.26 9.64 5.81
C VAL A 140 19.61 10.05 7.13
N GLY A 141 19.11 9.09 7.90
CA GLY A 141 18.88 9.33 9.31
C GLY A 141 20.19 9.28 10.07
N PHE A 142 20.15 9.76 11.31
CA PHE A 142 21.28 9.67 12.20
C PHE A 142 20.83 9.62 13.65
N GLU A 143 21.73 9.21 14.52
CA GLU A 143 21.49 9.17 15.96
C GLU A 143 22.66 9.66 16.77
N LEU A 144 22.36 10.22 17.93
CA LEU A 144 23.35 10.67 18.89
C LEU A 144 22.80 10.53 20.32
N GLN A 145 23.71 10.36 21.26
CA GLN A 145 23.39 10.29 22.68
C GLN A 145 23.33 11.70 23.29
N VAL A 146 22.21 12.07 23.92
CA VAL A 146 22.05 13.31 24.69
C VAL A 146 21.83 12.95 26.16
N GLY A 147 22.88 13.03 26.97
CA GLY A 147 22.86 12.51 28.33
C GLY A 147 22.54 11.01 28.35
N LYS A 148 21.42 10.62 28.97
CA LYS A 148 20.92 9.24 28.98
C LYS A 148 19.96 8.90 27.84
N CYS A 149 19.50 9.90 27.09
CA CYS A 149 18.54 9.71 26.01
C CYS A 149 19.23 9.44 24.68
N ARG A 150 18.79 8.38 23.99
CA ARG A 150 19.12 8.17 22.59
C ARG A 150 18.23 9.06 21.74
N VAL A 151 18.82 9.92 20.90
CA VAL A 151 18.08 10.77 19.98
C VAL A 151 18.26 10.22 18.56
N ILE A 152 17.14 9.89 17.91
CA ILE A 152 17.10 9.39 16.53
C ILE A 152 16.43 10.45 15.66
N CYS A 153 17.11 10.90 14.60
CA CYS A 153 16.60 11.87 13.65
C CYS A 153 16.22 11.18 12.33
N THR A 154 15.00 11.44 11.85
CA THR A 154 14.40 10.79 10.68
C THR A 154 13.82 11.82 9.70
N PRO A 155 13.81 11.53 8.38
CA PRO A 155 13.23 12.42 7.37
C PRO A 155 11.70 12.54 7.54
N GLY A 156 11.16 13.69 7.15
CA GLY A 156 9.71 13.97 7.22
C GLY A 156 8.89 13.28 6.12
N VAL A 157 9.53 12.75 5.07
CA VAL A 157 8.83 12.07 3.97
C VAL A 157 8.28 10.72 4.47
N PRO A 158 6.95 10.46 4.40
CA PRO A 158 6.34 9.27 5.02
C PRO A 158 6.90 7.94 4.53
N GLY A 159 7.19 7.82 3.23
CA GLY A 159 7.80 6.62 2.66
C GLY A 159 9.19 6.34 3.23
N GLU A 160 10.03 7.37 3.34
CA GLU A 160 11.40 7.28 3.85
C GLU A 160 11.41 6.90 5.34
N LEU A 161 10.55 7.55 6.14
CA LEU A 161 10.33 7.19 7.53
C LEU A 161 9.90 5.72 7.68
N ALA A 162 8.95 5.25 6.86
CA ALA A 162 8.46 3.88 6.93
C ALA A 162 9.58 2.86 6.75
N ALA A 163 10.44 3.05 5.75
CA ALA A 163 11.58 2.17 5.49
C ALA A 163 12.61 2.19 6.64
N MET A 164 12.84 3.35 7.24
CA MET A 164 13.77 3.47 8.37
C MET A 164 13.19 2.90 9.68
N LEU A 165 11.88 2.98 9.87
CA LEU A 165 11.23 2.43 11.05
C LEU A 165 11.40 0.91 11.17
N ASP A 166 11.48 0.19 10.06
CA ASP A 166 11.80 -1.25 10.09
C ASP A 166 13.16 -1.51 10.75
N LEU A 167 14.19 -0.72 10.39
CA LEU A 167 15.53 -0.81 10.97
C LEU A 167 15.53 -0.40 12.45
N ILE A 168 14.86 0.70 12.77
CA ILE A 168 14.77 1.24 14.14
C ILE A 168 14.06 0.25 15.07
N VAL A 169 12.92 -0.29 14.67
CA VAL A 169 12.17 -1.27 15.47
C VAL A 169 12.97 -2.56 15.64
N ALA A 170 13.63 -3.06 14.59
CA ALA A 170 14.47 -4.26 14.70
C ALA A 170 15.64 -4.05 15.67
N ASP A 171 16.27 -2.87 15.65
CA ASP A 171 17.33 -2.52 16.60
C ASP A 171 16.82 -2.39 18.04
N LEU A 172 15.69 -1.70 18.25
CA LEU A 172 15.08 -1.56 19.57
C LEU A 172 14.67 -2.91 20.16
N ALA A 173 14.06 -3.79 19.35
CA ALA A 173 13.68 -5.13 19.78
C ALA A 173 14.88 -5.93 20.30
N ARG A 174 16.02 -5.83 19.58
CA ARG A 174 17.27 -6.49 19.95
C ARG A 174 17.84 -5.94 21.25
N ARG A 175 17.94 -4.61 21.37
CA ARG A 175 18.54 -3.93 22.54
C ARG A 175 17.72 -4.12 23.81
N LEU A 176 16.41 -4.03 23.71
CA LEU A 176 15.50 -4.18 24.84
C LEU A 176 15.24 -5.65 25.20
N GLN A 177 15.72 -6.60 24.39
CA GLN A 177 15.38 -8.02 24.49
C GLN A 177 13.86 -8.25 24.53
N ARG A 178 13.12 -7.38 23.84
CA ARG A 178 11.66 -7.42 23.68
C ARG A 178 11.39 -7.79 22.22
N PRO A 179 11.27 -9.09 21.88
CA PRO A 179 10.82 -9.45 20.54
C PRO A 179 9.42 -8.87 20.32
N ALA A 180 9.08 -8.56 19.07
CA ALA A 180 7.76 -8.06 18.73
C ALA A 180 6.70 -9.03 19.28
N GLN A 181 5.94 -8.57 20.28
CA GLN A 181 4.92 -9.37 20.93
C GLN A 181 3.62 -9.32 20.14
N ARG A 182 3.40 -8.22 19.41
CA ARG A 182 2.25 -8.07 18.53
C ARG A 182 2.51 -8.72 17.19
N SER A 183 1.64 -9.64 16.78
CA SER A 183 1.66 -10.27 15.46
C SER A 183 0.32 -10.04 14.76
N ILE A 184 0.36 -9.51 13.55
CA ILE A 184 -0.83 -9.22 12.73
C ILE A 184 -0.78 -10.07 11.47
N LEU A 185 -1.75 -10.97 11.30
CA LEU A 185 -2.05 -11.56 9.99
C LEU A 185 -2.96 -10.60 9.23
N ARG A 186 -2.75 -10.46 7.92
CA ARG A 186 -3.68 -9.77 7.01
C ARG A 186 -4.11 -10.75 5.93
N LEU A 187 -5.40 -10.85 5.69
CA LEU A 187 -5.98 -11.58 4.56
C LEU A 187 -6.69 -10.56 3.68
N GLN A 188 -6.39 -10.57 2.39
CA GLN A 188 -7.06 -9.75 1.39
C GLN A 188 -8.18 -10.56 0.74
N THR A 189 -9.39 -10.03 0.72
CA THR A 189 -10.55 -10.70 0.12
C THR A 189 -11.26 -9.83 -0.91
N PHE A 190 -11.98 -10.47 -1.82
CA PHE A 190 -12.86 -9.80 -2.79
C PHE A 190 -14.21 -10.52 -2.92
N GLY A 191 -15.26 -9.75 -3.19
CA GLY A 191 -16.63 -10.24 -3.27
C GLY A 191 -17.36 -10.33 -1.94
N LEU A 192 -16.72 -9.96 -0.82
CA LEU A 192 -17.33 -9.91 0.50
C LEU A 192 -17.38 -8.47 1.02
N GLY A 193 -18.56 -8.04 1.47
CA GLY A 193 -18.70 -6.83 2.27
C GLY A 193 -18.37 -7.09 3.73
N GLU A 194 -17.98 -6.04 4.48
CA GLU A 194 -17.63 -6.14 5.90
C GLU A 194 -18.71 -6.80 6.73
N SER A 195 -19.96 -6.32 6.64
CA SER A 195 -21.09 -6.88 7.40
C SER A 195 -21.36 -8.34 7.04
N SER A 196 -21.20 -8.72 5.77
CA SER A 196 -21.37 -10.11 5.33
C SER A 196 -20.27 -11.00 5.88
N ALA A 197 -19.00 -10.56 5.80
CA ALA A 197 -17.87 -11.31 6.34
C ALA A 197 -17.99 -11.50 7.87
N GLN A 198 -18.37 -10.43 8.60
CA GLN A 198 -18.63 -10.51 10.03
C GLN A 198 -19.75 -11.51 10.36
N GLN A 199 -20.88 -11.44 9.64
CA GLN A 199 -22.00 -12.34 9.87
C GLN A 199 -21.62 -13.81 9.64
N MET A 200 -20.93 -14.10 8.52
CA MET A 200 -20.44 -15.45 8.21
C MET A 200 -19.52 -15.99 9.32
N ILE A 201 -18.63 -15.14 9.86
CA ILE A 201 -17.74 -15.53 10.96
C ILE A 201 -18.55 -15.80 12.23
N SER A 202 -19.48 -14.91 12.60
CA SER A 202 -20.30 -15.09 13.79
C SER A 202 -21.12 -16.39 13.75
N ASP A 203 -21.65 -16.75 12.57
CA ASP A 203 -22.46 -17.95 12.39
C ASP A 203 -21.62 -19.24 12.40
N ALA A 204 -20.45 -19.23 11.77
CA ALA A 204 -19.57 -20.41 11.65
C ALA A 204 -18.59 -20.57 12.83
N ILE A 205 -18.32 -19.48 13.56
CA ILE A 205 -17.31 -19.39 14.62
C ILE A 205 -17.89 -18.61 15.81
N PRO A 206 -18.92 -19.15 16.50
CA PRO A 206 -19.53 -18.46 17.63
C PRO A 206 -18.57 -18.30 18.82
N ASP A 207 -17.69 -19.28 19.03
CA ASP A 207 -16.67 -19.27 20.09
C ASP A 207 -15.35 -18.69 19.57
N TRP A 208 -15.37 -17.43 19.13
CA TRP A 208 -14.15 -16.74 18.67
C TRP A 208 -13.16 -16.55 19.83
N PRO A 209 -11.88 -16.95 19.70
CA PRO A 209 -10.90 -16.85 20.79
C PRO A 209 -10.67 -15.39 21.23
N PRO A 210 -10.83 -15.05 22.53
CA PRO A 210 -10.68 -13.68 23.03
C PRO A 210 -9.25 -13.13 22.90
N GLU A 211 -8.24 -14.00 22.79
CA GLU A 211 -6.85 -13.63 22.58
C GLU A 211 -6.52 -13.21 21.13
N VAL A 212 -7.44 -13.42 20.17
CA VAL A 212 -7.29 -13.03 18.77
C VAL A 212 -8.25 -11.89 18.44
N GLU A 213 -7.71 -10.69 18.26
CA GLU A 213 -8.50 -9.54 17.81
C GLU A 213 -8.79 -9.67 16.30
N LEU A 214 -10.08 -9.76 15.96
CA LEU A 214 -10.58 -9.70 14.59
C LEU A 214 -10.87 -8.25 14.20
N GLY A 215 -10.31 -7.80 13.10
CA GLY A 215 -10.57 -6.46 12.58
C GLY A 215 -10.83 -6.48 11.07
N PHE A 216 -11.61 -5.50 10.61
CA PHE A 216 -11.88 -5.28 9.20
C PHE A 216 -11.38 -3.90 8.80
N ARG A 217 -10.87 -3.80 7.57
CA ARG A 217 -10.66 -2.52 6.91
C ARG A 217 -11.26 -2.61 5.53
N ALA A 218 -12.43 -2.00 5.38
CA ALA A 218 -13.06 -1.86 4.08
C ALA A 218 -12.21 -0.93 3.18
N GLY A 219 -11.85 -1.45 2.01
CA GLY A 219 -11.33 -0.69 0.89
C GLY A 219 -12.08 -1.10 -0.37
N ALA A 220 -12.28 -0.17 -1.29
CA ALA A 220 -12.68 -0.55 -2.64
C ALA A 220 -11.40 -0.81 -3.45
N PRO A 221 -11.23 -1.98 -4.10
CA PRO A 221 -12.20 -3.08 -4.24
C PRO A 221 -12.05 -4.22 -3.21
N GLN A 222 -10.97 -4.26 -2.41
CA GLN A 222 -10.64 -5.39 -1.53
C GLN A 222 -10.95 -5.10 -0.05
N LEU A 223 -11.50 -6.09 0.64
CA LEU A 223 -11.66 -6.07 2.09
C LEU A 223 -10.43 -6.70 2.74
N GLU A 224 -9.81 -5.99 3.68
CA GLU A 224 -8.72 -6.52 4.50
C GLU A 224 -9.30 -7.07 5.82
N ILE A 225 -9.00 -8.32 6.12
CA ILE A 225 -9.33 -8.98 7.39
C ILE A 225 -8.04 -9.15 8.20
N LYS A 226 -8.06 -8.70 9.45
CA LYS A 226 -6.91 -8.73 10.36
C LYS A 226 -7.15 -9.70 11.50
N LEU A 227 -6.13 -10.51 11.75
CA LEU A 227 -6.02 -11.31 12.98
C LEU A 227 -4.82 -10.81 13.77
N SER A 228 -5.09 -10.08 14.86
CA SER A 228 -4.03 -9.52 15.70
C SER A 228 -3.95 -10.28 17.01
N VAL A 229 -2.72 -10.60 17.44
CA VAL A 229 -2.44 -11.09 18.79
C VAL A 229 -1.42 -10.20 19.45
N SER A 230 -1.53 -10.01 20.76
CA SER A 230 -0.68 -9.11 21.55
C SER A 230 0.54 -9.80 22.17
N ASN A 231 0.62 -11.13 22.12
CA ASN A 231 1.74 -11.89 22.64
C ASN A 231 1.99 -13.16 21.80
N SER A 232 3.19 -13.72 21.93
CA SER A 232 3.61 -14.90 21.18
C SER A 232 2.88 -16.19 21.59
N ALA A 233 2.34 -16.28 22.81
CA ALA A 233 1.61 -17.45 23.28
C ALA A 233 0.28 -17.66 22.51
N ALA A 234 -0.33 -16.58 22.02
CA ALA A 234 -1.56 -16.61 21.23
C ALA A 234 -1.33 -16.88 19.72
N LEU A 235 -0.08 -17.09 19.26
CA LEU A 235 0.21 -17.34 17.85
C LEU A 235 -0.47 -18.61 17.31
N ALA A 236 -0.57 -19.66 18.11
CA ALA A 236 -1.26 -20.89 17.75
C ALA A 236 -2.77 -20.66 17.57
N ALA A 237 -3.39 -19.88 18.46
CA ALA A 237 -4.81 -19.51 18.35
C ALA A 237 -5.06 -18.68 17.09
N ARG A 238 -4.18 -17.71 16.77
CA ARG A 238 -4.26 -16.93 15.52
C ARG A 238 -4.18 -17.81 14.27
N GLN A 239 -3.27 -18.77 14.27
CA GLN A 239 -3.11 -19.72 13.16
C GLN A 239 -4.37 -20.59 12.99
N HIS A 240 -4.96 -21.05 14.10
CA HIS A 240 -6.21 -21.77 14.05
C HIS A 240 -7.38 -20.91 13.50
N CYS A 241 -7.49 -19.65 13.91
CA CYS A 241 -8.47 -18.72 13.34
C CYS A 241 -8.25 -18.50 11.84
N ARG A 242 -6.99 -18.38 11.39
CA ARG A 242 -6.65 -18.26 9.96
C ARG A 242 -7.19 -19.45 9.17
N GLU A 243 -6.92 -20.68 9.62
CA GLU A 243 -7.37 -21.90 8.94
C GLU A 243 -8.90 -21.97 8.85
N ARG A 244 -9.61 -21.54 9.89
CA ARG A 244 -11.08 -21.45 9.87
C ARG A 244 -11.58 -20.41 8.89
N LEU A 245 -10.93 -19.24 8.80
CA LEU A 245 -11.28 -18.22 7.80
C LEU A 245 -11.00 -18.71 6.39
N GLU A 246 -9.93 -19.47 6.16
CA GLU A 246 -9.65 -20.11 4.86
C GLU A 246 -10.74 -21.09 4.46
N GLN A 247 -11.22 -21.91 5.39
CA GLN A 247 -12.33 -22.84 5.13
C GLN A 247 -13.65 -22.09 4.86
N LEU A 248 -13.89 -20.98 5.57
CA LEU A 248 -15.15 -20.24 5.49
C LEU A 248 -15.25 -19.36 4.24
N PHE A 249 -14.17 -18.65 3.92
CA PHE A 249 -14.15 -17.69 2.81
C PHE A 249 -13.62 -18.30 1.52
N GLY A 250 -12.80 -19.35 1.60
CA GLY A 250 -12.28 -20.10 0.45
C GLY A 250 -11.82 -19.17 -0.67
N ASP A 251 -12.54 -19.27 -1.79
CA ASP A 251 -12.22 -18.57 -3.04
C ASP A 251 -12.30 -17.06 -2.96
N HIS A 252 -12.92 -16.48 -1.92
CA HIS A 252 -12.90 -15.04 -1.69
C HIS A 252 -11.53 -14.53 -1.25
N ILE A 253 -10.67 -15.39 -0.72
CA ILE A 253 -9.32 -15.02 -0.30
C ILE A 253 -8.41 -14.91 -1.52
N ILE A 254 -7.78 -13.74 -1.66
CA ILE A 254 -6.84 -13.43 -2.74
C ILE A 254 -5.42 -13.83 -2.31
N GLY A 255 -5.05 -13.49 -1.08
CA GLY A 255 -3.73 -13.76 -0.51
C GLY A 255 -3.53 -13.08 0.85
N GLU A 256 -2.32 -13.22 1.38
CA GLU A 256 -1.92 -12.64 2.67
C GLU A 256 -1.22 -11.28 2.50
N GLY A 257 -1.09 -10.54 3.61
CA GLY A 257 -0.37 -9.29 3.64
C GLY A 257 -1.08 -8.19 2.84
N ASP A 258 -0.35 -7.57 1.92
CA ASP A 258 -0.82 -6.49 1.05
C ASP A 258 -1.08 -6.97 -0.38
N CYS A 259 -1.30 -8.29 -0.56
CA CYS A 259 -1.50 -8.93 -1.87
C CYS A 259 -2.64 -8.26 -2.66
N LEU A 260 -2.29 -7.73 -3.82
CA LEU A 260 -3.25 -7.10 -4.73
C LEU A 260 -3.84 -8.15 -5.67
N LEU A 261 -5.11 -7.96 -6.05
CA LEU A 261 -5.78 -8.89 -6.97
C LEU A 261 -5.03 -9.04 -8.31
N ALA A 262 -4.55 -7.93 -8.86
CA ALA A 262 -3.75 -7.92 -10.09
C ALA A 262 -2.41 -8.67 -9.94
N GLU A 263 -1.77 -8.53 -8.77
CA GLU A 263 -0.53 -9.24 -8.45
C GLU A 263 -0.76 -10.75 -8.43
N ARG A 264 -1.85 -11.19 -7.78
CA ARG A 264 -2.22 -12.60 -7.72
C ARG A 264 -2.50 -13.17 -9.12
N VAL A 265 -3.19 -12.44 -9.99
CA VAL A 265 -3.43 -12.85 -11.39
C VAL A 265 -2.11 -13.01 -12.15
N LEU A 266 -1.22 -12.02 -12.06
CA LEU A 266 0.07 -12.06 -12.74
C LEU A 266 0.94 -13.22 -12.25
N GLN A 267 0.92 -13.50 -10.95
CA GLN A 267 1.62 -14.66 -10.39
C GLN A 267 1.12 -15.97 -11.02
N LEU A 268 -0.20 -16.19 -11.05
CA LEU A 268 -0.79 -17.41 -11.61
C LEU A 268 -0.50 -17.57 -13.11
N LEU A 269 -0.48 -16.46 -13.85
CA LEU A 269 -0.10 -16.46 -15.27
C LEU A 269 1.37 -16.85 -15.46
N ARG A 270 2.29 -16.29 -14.66
CA ARG A 270 3.72 -16.64 -14.70
C ARG A 270 3.95 -18.11 -14.35
N GLU A 271 3.28 -18.64 -13.33
CA GLU A 271 3.36 -20.05 -12.94
C GLU A 271 2.95 -21.00 -14.09
N ARG A 272 2.07 -20.52 -14.98
CA ARG A 272 1.59 -21.25 -16.17
C ARG A 272 2.35 -20.93 -17.45
N GLY A 273 3.27 -19.96 -17.43
CA GLY A 273 3.90 -19.42 -18.64
C GLY A 273 2.90 -18.83 -19.64
N ALA A 274 1.79 -18.27 -19.14
CA ALA A 274 0.68 -17.77 -19.95
C ALA A 274 0.56 -16.24 -19.90
N THR A 275 -0.19 -15.68 -20.84
CA THR A 275 -0.35 -14.25 -21.05
C THR A 275 -1.81 -13.81 -21.01
N LEU A 276 -2.04 -12.55 -20.66
CA LEU A 276 -3.34 -11.90 -20.54
C LEU A 276 -3.38 -10.62 -21.37
N THR A 277 -4.53 -10.36 -22.01
CA THR A 277 -4.85 -9.08 -22.65
C THR A 277 -6.17 -8.52 -22.12
N THR A 278 -6.42 -7.23 -22.28
CA THR A 278 -7.71 -6.61 -21.90
C THR A 278 -8.40 -5.91 -23.06
N ALA A 279 -9.74 -5.87 -23.05
CA ALA A 279 -10.58 -5.04 -23.91
C ALA A 279 -11.56 -4.23 -23.05
N GLU A 280 -11.30 -2.95 -22.91
CA GLU A 280 -11.95 -2.09 -21.91
C GLU A 280 -12.80 -1.02 -22.57
N SER A 281 -14.07 -0.97 -22.20
CA SER A 281 -14.95 0.17 -22.48
C SER A 281 -15.20 0.95 -21.19
N CYS A 282 -16.08 0.47 -20.32
CA CYS A 282 -16.55 1.25 -19.17
C CYS A 282 -15.47 1.54 -18.13
N THR A 283 -14.43 0.71 -18.00
CA THR A 283 -13.29 0.90 -17.09
C THR A 283 -12.22 1.85 -17.60
N GLY A 284 -12.23 2.20 -18.89
CA GLY A 284 -11.32 3.21 -19.46
C GLY A 284 -9.82 2.88 -19.37
N GLY A 285 -9.44 1.59 -19.30
CA GLY A 285 -8.03 1.18 -19.15
C GLY A 285 -7.62 0.90 -17.71
N LEU A 286 -8.56 0.93 -16.76
CA LEU A 286 -8.26 0.68 -15.35
C LEU A 286 -7.77 -0.76 -15.08
N ILE A 287 -8.25 -1.77 -15.81
CA ILE A 287 -7.76 -3.16 -15.64
C ILE A 287 -6.30 -3.23 -16.08
N ALA A 288 -5.98 -2.70 -17.26
CA ALA A 288 -4.61 -2.58 -17.73
C ALA A 288 -3.74 -1.81 -16.73
N SER A 289 -4.21 -0.67 -16.23
CA SER A 289 -3.50 0.13 -15.22
C SER A 289 -3.28 -0.62 -13.89
N MET A 290 -4.21 -1.47 -13.47
CA MET A 290 -4.04 -2.29 -12.26
C MET A 290 -2.96 -3.35 -12.47
N LEU A 291 -2.93 -4.00 -13.64
CA LEU A 291 -1.90 -4.97 -14.00
C LEU A 291 -0.52 -4.33 -14.13
N THR A 292 -0.39 -3.23 -14.89
CA THR A 292 0.90 -2.58 -15.17
C THR A 292 1.50 -1.86 -13.96
N ARG A 293 0.72 -1.63 -12.91
CA ARG A 293 1.24 -1.10 -11.63
C ARG A 293 2.12 -2.12 -10.90
N ILE A 294 1.92 -3.41 -11.15
CA ILE A 294 2.70 -4.47 -10.53
C ILE A 294 4.05 -4.60 -11.25
N PRO A 295 5.19 -4.55 -10.55
CA PRO A 295 6.50 -4.79 -11.13
C PRO A 295 6.59 -6.14 -11.86
N GLY A 296 7.28 -6.15 -13.00
CA GLY A 296 7.43 -7.33 -13.86
C GLY A 296 6.15 -7.75 -14.59
N SER A 297 5.09 -6.94 -14.60
CA SER A 297 3.83 -7.27 -15.29
C SER A 297 4.00 -7.54 -16.79
N SER A 298 5.08 -7.04 -17.41
CA SER A 298 5.45 -7.31 -18.79
C SER A 298 5.67 -8.79 -19.12
N ASP A 299 5.90 -9.65 -18.12
CA ASP A 299 6.09 -11.10 -18.35
C ASP A 299 4.78 -11.80 -18.78
N ALA A 300 3.64 -11.22 -18.43
CA ALA A 300 2.32 -11.84 -18.62
C ALA A 300 1.27 -10.89 -19.20
N PHE A 301 1.52 -9.57 -19.27
CA PHE A 301 0.60 -8.58 -19.83
C PHE A 301 1.30 -7.73 -20.89
N HIS A 302 0.99 -7.99 -22.16
CA HIS A 302 1.67 -7.35 -23.29
C HIS A 302 0.87 -6.20 -23.92
N ALA A 303 -0.46 -6.30 -23.91
CA ALA A 303 -1.33 -5.35 -24.59
C ALA A 303 -2.70 -5.25 -23.90
N GLY A 304 -3.30 -4.07 -24.02
CA GLY A 304 -4.68 -3.80 -23.63
C GLY A 304 -5.31 -2.82 -24.62
N PHE A 305 -6.61 -2.96 -24.86
CA PHE A 305 -7.35 -2.19 -25.84
C PHE A 305 -8.44 -1.38 -25.15
N VAL A 306 -8.34 -0.05 -25.17
CA VAL A 306 -9.42 0.83 -24.71
C VAL A 306 -10.34 1.16 -25.89
N THR A 307 -11.42 0.39 -26.04
CA THR A 307 -12.37 0.52 -27.15
C THR A 307 -13.65 1.24 -26.71
N TYR A 308 -13.51 2.49 -26.29
CA TYR A 308 -14.58 3.26 -25.66
C TYR A 308 -15.77 3.54 -26.61
N ALA A 309 -15.49 3.81 -27.89
CA ALA A 309 -16.52 4.06 -28.91
C ALA A 309 -16.84 2.81 -29.74
N ASN A 310 -18.09 2.69 -30.23
CA ASN A 310 -18.52 1.56 -31.06
C ASN A 310 -17.67 1.38 -32.33
N ALA A 311 -17.34 2.49 -33.01
CA ALA A 311 -16.45 2.45 -34.17
C ALA A 311 -15.05 1.90 -33.85
N VAL A 312 -14.56 2.11 -32.61
CA VAL A 312 -13.27 1.57 -32.16
C VAL A 312 -13.40 0.08 -31.81
N LYS A 313 -14.52 -0.36 -31.21
CA LYS A 313 -14.83 -1.78 -31.01
C LYS A 313 -14.80 -2.55 -32.33
N HIS A 314 -15.39 -1.98 -33.38
CA HIS A 314 -15.38 -2.56 -34.71
C HIS A 314 -13.98 -2.53 -35.35
N SER A 315 -13.38 -1.35 -35.54
CA SER A 315 -12.13 -1.21 -36.30
C SER A 315 -10.92 -1.91 -35.64
N VAL A 316 -10.84 -1.92 -34.31
CA VAL A 316 -9.71 -2.51 -33.57
C VAL A 316 -9.94 -3.99 -33.28
N LEU A 317 -11.11 -4.34 -32.72
CA LEU A 317 -11.36 -5.70 -32.22
C LEU A 317 -12.25 -6.54 -33.14
N GLY A 318 -12.75 -5.98 -34.25
CA GLY A 318 -13.57 -6.72 -35.20
C GLY A 318 -14.97 -7.04 -34.68
N VAL A 319 -15.49 -6.26 -33.71
CA VAL A 319 -16.88 -6.42 -33.26
C VAL A 319 -17.82 -6.09 -34.42
N ASP A 320 -18.78 -6.96 -34.70
CA ASP A 320 -19.74 -6.83 -35.78
C ASP A 320 -20.65 -5.60 -35.56
N GLU A 321 -20.74 -4.75 -36.59
CA GLU A 321 -21.60 -3.57 -36.57
C GLU A 321 -23.08 -3.94 -36.46
N ALA A 322 -23.49 -5.07 -37.05
CA ALA A 322 -24.86 -5.56 -36.96
C ALA A 322 -25.23 -5.89 -35.50
N VAL A 323 -24.33 -6.56 -34.77
CA VAL A 323 -24.50 -6.89 -33.35
C VAL A 323 -24.50 -5.64 -32.48
N LEU A 324 -23.62 -4.67 -32.77
CA LEU A 324 -23.63 -3.38 -32.07
C LEU A 324 -24.95 -2.61 -32.26
N ALA A 325 -25.57 -2.72 -33.44
CA ALA A 325 -26.85 -2.08 -33.74
C ALA A 325 -28.04 -2.80 -33.12
N SER A 326 -28.09 -4.14 -33.15
CA SER A 326 -29.20 -4.92 -32.60
C SER A 326 -29.18 -5.04 -31.07
N ASP A 327 -28.03 -5.38 -30.50
CA ASP A 327 -27.91 -5.73 -29.08
C ASP A 327 -27.40 -4.56 -28.24
N GLY A 328 -26.80 -3.56 -28.88
CA GLY A 328 -26.15 -2.45 -28.21
C GLY A 328 -24.80 -2.81 -27.58
N ALA A 329 -23.98 -1.80 -27.29
CA ALA A 329 -22.61 -1.97 -26.81
C ALA A 329 -22.48 -2.67 -25.45
N VAL A 330 -23.53 -2.67 -24.64
CA VAL A 330 -23.59 -3.31 -23.32
C VAL A 330 -24.44 -4.57 -23.45
N SER A 331 -23.82 -5.63 -23.93
CA SER A 331 -24.47 -6.92 -24.21
C SER A 331 -23.44 -8.04 -24.19
N GLU A 332 -23.91 -9.26 -23.94
CA GLU A 332 -23.09 -10.47 -24.00
C GLU A 332 -22.35 -10.66 -25.33
N PRO A 333 -23.01 -10.64 -26.51
CA PRO A 333 -22.33 -10.90 -27.77
C PRO A 333 -21.23 -9.87 -28.05
N VAL A 334 -21.42 -8.60 -27.67
CA VAL A 334 -20.40 -7.56 -27.84
C VAL A 334 -19.17 -7.84 -26.97
N VAL A 335 -19.32 -8.12 -25.67
CA VAL A 335 -18.14 -8.36 -24.82
C VAL A 335 -17.41 -9.64 -25.18
N ARG A 336 -18.12 -10.67 -25.64
CA ARG A 336 -17.50 -11.90 -26.16
C ARG A 336 -16.68 -11.62 -27.42
N GLN A 337 -17.22 -10.86 -28.37
CA GLN A 337 -16.47 -10.45 -29.57
C GLN A 337 -15.28 -9.54 -29.22
N MET A 338 -15.43 -8.63 -28.26
CA MET A 338 -14.32 -7.82 -27.75
C MET A 338 -13.18 -8.70 -27.20
N ALA A 339 -13.50 -9.72 -26.39
CA ALA A 339 -12.50 -10.63 -25.84
C ALA A 339 -11.79 -11.44 -26.94
N LEU A 340 -12.53 -12.03 -27.88
CA LEU A 340 -11.97 -12.79 -28.99
C LEU A 340 -11.09 -11.94 -29.90
N GLY A 341 -11.55 -10.72 -30.21
CA GLY A 341 -10.77 -9.73 -30.96
C GLY A 341 -9.47 -9.38 -30.25
N ALA A 342 -9.52 -9.15 -28.93
CA ALA A 342 -8.34 -8.83 -28.15
C ALA A 342 -7.33 -9.99 -28.11
N LEU A 343 -7.81 -11.22 -27.87
CA LEU A 343 -6.98 -12.43 -27.92
C LEU A 343 -6.23 -12.53 -29.26
N GLN A 344 -6.95 -12.34 -30.38
CA GLN A 344 -6.37 -12.41 -31.71
C GLN A 344 -5.33 -11.30 -31.96
N ARG A 345 -5.63 -10.07 -31.57
CA ARG A 345 -4.74 -8.91 -31.83
C ARG A 345 -3.49 -8.93 -30.96
N ALA A 346 -3.62 -9.35 -29.70
CA ALA A 346 -2.50 -9.41 -28.75
C ALA A 346 -1.69 -10.70 -28.88
N GLY A 347 -2.27 -11.77 -29.44
CA GLY A 347 -1.66 -13.10 -29.41
C GLY A 347 -1.54 -13.64 -27.98
N ALA A 348 -2.49 -13.28 -27.10
CA ALA A 348 -2.50 -13.68 -25.69
C ALA A 348 -3.29 -14.98 -25.47
N ASP A 349 -2.99 -15.67 -24.37
CA ASP A 349 -3.66 -16.93 -23.99
C ASP A 349 -5.04 -16.68 -23.37
N TYR A 350 -5.15 -15.61 -22.60
CA TYR A 350 -6.36 -15.22 -21.88
C TYR A 350 -6.74 -13.77 -22.17
N ALA A 351 -8.03 -13.45 -22.06
CA ALA A 351 -8.53 -12.09 -22.13
C ALA A 351 -9.52 -11.78 -21.02
N ILE A 352 -9.64 -10.48 -20.71
CA ILE A 352 -10.77 -9.87 -20.00
C ILE A 352 -11.37 -8.81 -20.90
N ALA A 353 -12.68 -8.81 -21.10
CA ALA A 353 -13.40 -7.76 -21.80
C ALA A 353 -14.57 -7.23 -20.96
N VAL A 354 -14.73 -5.90 -20.92
CA VAL A 354 -15.79 -5.25 -20.13
C VAL A 354 -16.48 -4.14 -20.91
N SER A 355 -17.82 -4.14 -20.86
CA SER A 355 -18.66 -3.08 -21.42
C SER A 355 -19.88 -2.87 -20.54
N GLY A 356 -20.12 -1.63 -20.11
CA GLY A 356 -21.14 -1.31 -19.11
C GLY A 356 -21.50 0.17 -19.04
N ILE A 357 -22.49 0.47 -18.21
CA ILE A 357 -23.10 1.80 -18.06
C ILE A 357 -22.72 2.33 -16.68
N ALA A 358 -21.60 3.06 -16.62
CA ALA A 358 -21.05 3.56 -15.36
C ALA A 358 -21.84 4.73 -14.74
N GLY A 359 -22.76 5.35 -15.50
CA GLY A 359 -23.53 6.50 -15.05
C GLY A 359 -22.78 7.85 -15.14
N PRO A 360 -23.44 8.94 -14.71
CA PRO A 360 -24.78 8.97 -14.12
C PRO A 360 -25.92 8.75 -15.14
N ASP A 361 -25.64 8.95 -16.44
CA ASP A 361 -26.60 8.79 -17.53
C ASP A 361 -26.34 7.52 -18.36
N GLY A 362 -27.16 7.31 -19.40
CA GLY A 362 -26.97 6.26 -20.41
C GLY A 362 -27.65 4.93 -20.09
N GLY A 363 -28.35 4.84 -18.97
CA GLY A 363 -29.19 3.69 -18.63
C GLY A 363 -30.53 3.70 -19.38
N THR A 364 -31.07 2.51 -19.61
CA THR A 364 -32.46 2.29 -20.06
C THR A 364 -33.21 1.45 -19.02
N PRO A 365 -34.55 1.30 -19.10
CA PRO A 365 -35.28 0.39 -18.21
C PRO A 365 -34.74 -1.04 -18.24
N ASP A 366 -34.36 -1.53 -19.42
CA ASP A 366 -33.81 -2.89 -19.60
C ASP A 366 -32.34 -3.00 -19.19
N LYS A 367 -31.58 -1.91 -19.34
CA LYS A 367 -30.14 -1.83 -19.02
C LYS A 367 -29.88 -0.59 -18.17
N PRO A 368 -30.24 -0.62 -16.88
CA PRO A 368 -30.09 0.55 -16.01
C PRO A 368 -28.62 0.91 -15.79
N VAL A 369 -28.39 2.11 -15.25
CA VAL A 369 -27.06 2.50 -14.74
C VAL A 369 -26.58 1.47 -13.72
N GLY A 370 -25.29 1.12 -13.82
CA GLY A 370 -24.66 0.07 -13.07
C GLY A 370 -24.66 -1.30 -13.77
N THR A 371 -25.31 -1.45 -14.93
CA THR A 371 -25.24 -2.70 -15.71
C THR A 371 -23.90 -2.84 -16.40
N VAL A 372 -23.28 -4.02 -16.31
CA VAL A 372 -22.03 -4.36 -16.98
C VAL A 372 -22.07 -5.79 -17.47
N TRP A 373 -21.55 -6.00 -18.67
CA TRP A 373 -21.19 -7.32 -19.16
C TRP A 373 -19.67 -7.49 -19.07
N LEU A 374 -19.25 -8.64 -18.57
CA LEU A 374 -17.86 -9.09 -18.53
C LEU A 374 -17.75 -10.37 -19.36
N ALA A 375 -16.63 -10.51 -20.07
CA ALA A 375 -16.21 -11.78 -20.65
C ALA A 375 -14.75 -12.05 -20.25
N TRP A 376 -14.41 -13.29 -19.96
CA TRP A 376 -13.06 -13.68 -19.60
C TRP A 376 -12.77 -15.13 -19.99
N GLY A 377 -11.49 -15.44 -20.16
CA GLY A 377 -11.03 -16.78 -20.48
C GLY A 377 -10.21 -16.85 -21.75
N SER A 378 -10.06 -18.06 -22.29
CA SER A 378 -9.28 -18.35 -23.48
C SER A 378 -10.17 -18.36 -24.74
N ARG A 379 -9.58 -18.64 -25.90
CA ARG A 379 -10.35 -18.83 -27.14
C ARG A 379 -11.32 -20.01 -27.05
N ASP A 380 -10.95 -21.06 -26.31
CA ASP A 380 -11.69 -22.32 -26.25
C ASP A 380 -12.63 -22.41 -25.03
N ASP A 381 -12.33 -21.68 -23.95
CA ASP A 381 -13.18 -21.54 -22.76
C ASP A 381 -13.39 -20.05 -22.45
N LEU A 382 -14.28 -19.42 -23.22
CA LEU A 382 -14.69 -18.03 -23.00
C LEU A 382 -16.02 -17.97 -22.26
N ARG A 383 -15.99 -17.40 -21.05
CA ARG A 383 -17.15 -17.21 -20.16
C ARG A 383 -17.62 -15.76 -20.17
N SER A 384 -18.87 -15.55 -19.80
CA SER A 384 -19.49 -14.23 -19.72
C SER A 384 -20.49 -14.14 -18.59
N LEU A 385 -20.61 -12.95 -17.99
CA LEU A 385 -21.54 -12.66 -16.89
C LEU A 385 -22.06 -11.23 -16.99
N CYS A 386 -23.32 -11.04 -16.63
CA CYS A 386 -23.93 -9.73 -16.44
C CYS A 386 -24.00 -9.41 -14.95
N LEU A 387 -23.50 -8.24 -14.56
CA LEU A 387 -23.58 -7.74 -13.18
C LEU A 387 -24.29 -6.40 -13.15
N ARG A 388 -24.80 -6.05 -11.96
CA ARG A 388 -25.42 -4.74 -11.71
C ARG A 388 -24.93 -4.14 -10.40
N TRP A 389 -24.17 -3.06 -10.50
CA TRP A 389 -23.71 -2.26 -9.35
C TRP A 389 -24.14 -0.79 -9.50
N PRO A 390 -25.28 -0.40 -8.90
CA PRO A 390 -25.81 0.96 -9.00
C PRO A 390 -25.08 1.89 -8.02
N VAL A 391 -23.79 2.09 -8.25
CA VAL A 391 -22.91 2.94 -7.44
C VAL A 391 -22.36 4.10 -8.27
N GLU A 392 -21.70 5.06 -7.61
CA GLU A 392 -21.03 6.16 -8.30
C GLU A 392 -20.01 5.65 -9.32
N ARG A 393 -19.84 6.41 -10.42
CA ARG A 393 -19.06 6.05 -11.60
C ARG A 393 -17.64 5.54 -11.28
N THR A 394 -16.90 6.21 -10.42
CA THR A 394 -15.52 5.84 -10.05
C THR A 394 -15.49 4.53 -9.29
N LEU A 395 -16.40 4.36 -8.33
CA LEU A 395 -16.53 3.09 -7.60
C LEU A 395 -16.97 1.96 -8.54
N PHE A 396 -17.90 2.23 -9.46
CA PHE A 396 -18.34 1.26 -10.46
C PHE A 396 -17.16 0.77 -11.32
N GLN A 397 -16.36 1.69 -11.85
CA GLN A 397 -15.18 1.34 -12.65
C GLN A 397 -14.18 0.49 -11.84
N THR A 398 -13.95 0.86 -10.59
CA THR A 398 -13.05 0.14 -9.68
C THR A 398 -13.54 -1.28 -9.42
N MET A 399 -14.83 -1.45 -9.12
CA MET A 399 -15.43 -2.76 -8.86
C MET A 399 -15.47 -3.64 -10.11
N VAL A 400 -15.79 -3.08 -11.28
CA VAL A 400 -15.77 -3.82 -12.56
C VAL A 400 -14.36 -4.28 -12.91
N ALA A 401 -13.37 -3.41 -12.73
CA ALA A 401 -11.99 -3.78 -13.02
C ALA A 401 -11.52 -4.93 -12.12
N ALA A 402 -11.82 -4.85 -10.82
CA ALA A 402 -11.53 -5.90 -9.86
C ALA A 402 -12.29 -7.20 -10.18
N ALA A 403 -13.57 -7.11 -10.54
CA ALA A 403 -14.36 -8.28 -10.92
C ALA A 403 -13.76 -9.01 -12.12
N GLY A 404 -13.32 -8.28 -13.15
CA GLY A 404 -12.64 -8.88 -14.30
C GLY A 404 -11.36 -9.64 -13.91
N LEU A 405 -10.56 -9.05 -13.01
CA LEU A 405 -9.36 -9.70 -12.48
C LEU A 405 -9.69 -10.92 -11.61
N ASP A 406 -10.76 -10.86 -10.80
CA ASP A 406 -11.15 -11.98 -9.95
C ASP A 406 -11.70 -13.15 -10.77
N MET A 407 -12.49 -12.86 -11.81
CA MET A 407 -13.02 -13.87 -12.72
C MET A 407 -11.90 -14.64 -13.43
N ILE A 408 -10.86 -13.94 -13.92
CA ILE A 408 -9.72 -14.63 -14.51
C ILE A 408 -8.91 -15.39 -13.46
N ARG A 409 -8.73 -14.83 -12.24
CA ARG A 409 -8.05 -15.52 -11.13
C ARG A 409 -8.74 -16.84 -10.81
N ARG A 410 -10.07 -16.85 -10.69
CA ARG A 410 -10.89 -18.04 -10.44
C ARG A 410 -10.72 -19.08 -11.54
N LEU A 411 -10.80 -18.64 -12.81
CA LEU A 411 -10.56 -19.52 -13.95
C LEU A 411 -9.15 -20.15 -13.94
N LEU A 412 -8.12 -19.37 -13.60
CA LEU A 412 -6.74 -19.84 -13.44
C LEU A 412 -6.52 -20.71 -12.19
N LEU A 413 -7.48 -20.79 -11.28
CA LEU A 413 -7.43 -21.70 -10.12
C LEU A 413 -8.37 -22.90 -10.27
N GLY A 414 -9.17 -22.95 -11.34
CA GLY A 414 -10.21 -23.97 -11.51
C GLY A 414 -11.38 -23.80 -10.55
N LEU A 415 -11.63 -22.57 -10.08
CA LEU A 415 -12.69 -22.21 -9.16
C LEU A 415 -13.96 -21.79 -9.92
N ASP A 416 -15.09 -21.90 -9.26
CA ASP A 416 -16.38 -21.43 -9.80
C ASP A 416 -16.40 -19.90 -9.88
N SER A 417 -17.06 -19.41 -10.94
CA SER A 417 -17.16 -17.99 -11.30
C SER A 417 -18.24 -17.25 -10.53
#